data_AF-A0A0H5DSP1-F1
#
_entry.id   AF-A0A0H5DSP1-F1
#
_cell.length_a   1.000
_cell.length_b   1.000
_cell.length_c   1.000
_cell.angle_alpha   90.00
_cell.angle_beta   90.00
_cell.angle_gamma   90.00
#
_symmetry.space_group_name_H-M   'P 1'
#
loop_
_entity.id
_entity.type
_entity.pdbx_description
1 polymer ?
#
loop_
_entity_poly.entity_id
_entity_poly.type
_entity_poly.pdbx_seq_one_letter_code
_entity_poly.pdbx_strand_id
1 'polypeptide(L)'
;MESKKEKLDGLLKQLAHPVRLSILCNLARKGEMSVSEIVEAEGGAASQSQVSQFLGRMRSEGLVKTHKEGQTVNYSIDSPKAKKVVEALYAIYCGTN
;
A
#
# COMPACT_ATOMS: atom_id res chain seq x y z
N MET A 1 -9.45 26.14 4.03
CA MET A 1 -8.45 25.53 3.12
C MET A 1 -7.37 24.76 3.89
N GLU A 2 -7.00 25.16 5.12
CA GLU A 2 -6.17 24.41 6.10
C GLU A 2 -6.42 22.89 6.08
N SER A 3 -7.67 22.46 6.31
CA SER A 3 -8.01 21.04 6.47
C SER A 3 -7.70 20.16 5.25
N LYS A 4 -7.69 20.73 4.03
CA LYS A 4 -7.31 19.96 2.82
C LYS A 4 -5.80 19.77 2.74
N LYS A 5 -5.00 20.77 3.16
CA LYS A 5 -3.54 20.69 3.19
C LYS A 5 -3.06 19.70 4.25
N GLU A 6 -3.66 19.72 5.44
CA GLU A 6 -3.34 18.76 6.51
C GLU A 6 -3.67 17.32 6.12
N LYS A 7 -4.81 17.09 5.47
CA LYS A 7 -5.18 15.75 4.94
C LYS A 7 -4.23 15.29 3.85
N LEU A 8 -3.75 16.20 3.01
CA LEU A 8 -2.74 15.89 1.99
C LEU A 8 -1.39 15.55 2.64
N ASP A 9 -0.91 16.37 3.56
CA ASP A 9 0.33 16.15 4.31
C ASP A 9 0.31 14.81 5.05
N GLY A 10 -0.79 14.48 5.73
CA GLY A 10 -0.99 13.19 6.38
C GLY A 10 -0.89 12.01 5.41
N LEU A 11 -1.56 12.08 4.25
CA LEU A 11 -1.47 11.04 3.23
C LEU A 11 -0.03 10.90 2.70
N LEU A 12 0.63 12.01 2.38
CA LEU A 12 2.00 11.96 1.85
C LEU A 12 2.99 11.38 2.87
N LYS A 13 2.87 11.75 4.15
CA LYS A 13 3.66 11.17 5.24
C LYS A 13 3.47 9.66 5.35
N GLN A 14 2.25 9.19 5.17
CA GLN A 14 1.94 7.76 5.15
C GLN A 14 2.55 7.04 3.93
N LEU A 15 2.59 7.69 2.77
CA LEU A 15 3.15 7.12 1.54
C LEU A 15 4.69 7.19 1.47
N ALA A 16 5.33 8.12 2.18
CA ALA A 16 6.76 8.43 2.05
C ALA A 16 7.73 7.34 2.58
N HIS A 17 7.23 6.21 3.10
CA HIS A 17 8.09 5.11 3.53
C HIS A 17 8.30 4.09 2.40
N PRO A 18 9.54 3.75 2.01
CA PRO A 18 9.85 2.92 0.84
C PRO A 18 9.07 1.60 0.78
N VAL A 19 9.09 0.82 1.87
CA VAL A 19 8.37 -0.46 1.93
C VAL A 19 6.85 -0.28 1.85
N ARG A 20 6.29 0.78 2.46
CA ARG A 20 4.84 1.02 2.41
C ARG A 20 4.41 1.40 1.00
N LEU A 21 5.20 2.25 0.34
CA LEU A 21 4.98 2.63 -1.05
C LEU A 21 5.08 1.42 -1.97
N SER A 22 6.10 0.57 -1.80
CA SER A 22 6.28 -0.66 -2.58
C SER A 22 5.07 -1.60 -2.45
N ILE A 23 4.62 -1.86 -1.21
CA ILE A 23 3.41 -2.66 -0.95
C ILE A 23 2.20 -2.05 -1.67
N LEU A 24 1.98 -0.75 -1.56
CA LEU A 24 0.85 -0.08 -2.21
C LEU A 24 0.96 -0.13 -3.74
N CYS A 25 2.16 0.00 -4.32
CA CYS A 25 2.37 -0.18 -5.75
C CYS A 25 2.01 -1.60 -6.22
N ASN A 26 2.43 -2.61 -5.46
CA ASN A 26 2.10 -4.01 -5.73
C ASN A 26 0.57 -4.24 -5.67
N LEU A 27 -0.10 -3.73 -4.63
CA LEU A 27 -1.55 -3.80 -4.49
C LEU A 27 -2.30 -3.02 -5.58
N ALA A 28 -1.80 -1.86 -6.00
CA ALA A 28 -2.41 -1.07 -7.07
C ALA A 28 -2.41 -1.83 -8.41
N ARG A 29 -1.33 -2.58 -8.69
CA ARG A 29 -1.16 -3.36 -9.92
C ARG A 29 -1.91 -4.68 -9.92
N LYS A 30 -1.82 -5.43 -8.81
CA LYS A 30 -2.39 -6.78 -8.69
C LYS A 30 -3.85 -6.78 -8.23
N GLY A 31 -4.31 -5.69 -7.62
CA GLY A 31 -5.66 -5.53 -7.08
C GLY A 31 -5.77 -6.02 -5.64
N GLU A 32 -5.46 -7.29 -5.40
CA GLU A 32 -5.43 -7.88 -4.06
C GLU A 32 -4.27 -8.87 -3.91
N MET A 33 -3.72 -8.96 -2.70
CA MET A 33 -2.61 -9.87 -2.38
C MET A 33 -2.63 -10.27 -0.90
N SER A 34 -2.26 -11.51 -0.62
CA SER A 34 -1.96 -12.01 0.72
C SER A 34 -0.62 -11.48 1.26
N VAL A 35 -0.40 -11.62 2.57
CA VAL A 35 0.89 -11.25 3.19
C VAL A 35 2.06 -12.01 2.55
N SER A 36 1.90 -13.30 2.27
CA SER A 36 2.92 -14.13 1.63
C SER A 36 3.27 -13.65 0.23
N GLU A 37 2.27 -13.34 -0.59
CA GLU A 37 2.50 -12.83 -1.95
C GLU A 37 3.18 -11.47 -1.94
N ILE A 38 2.85 -10.61 -0.95
CA ILE A 38 3.52 -9.31 -0.79
C ILE A 38 4.99 -9.52 -0.42
N VAL A 39 5.29 -10.39 0.55
CA VAL A 39 6.67 -10.69 0.95
C VAL A 39 7.50 -11.22 -0.23
N GLU A 40 6.91 -12.09 -1.05
CA GLU A 40 7.54 -12.59 -2.27
C GLU A 40 7.80 -11.47 -3.29
N ALA A 41 6.80 -10.60 -3.51
CA ALA A 41 6.93 -9.45 -4.41
C ALA A 41 7.96 -8.41 -3.95
N GLU A 42 8.22 -8.31 -2.64
CA GLU A 42 9.29 -7.47 -2.10
C GLU A 42 10.69 -8.08 -2.28
N GLY A 43 10.82 -9.31 -2.78
CA GLY A 43 12.11 -9.90 -3.17
C GLY A 43 13.15 -10.00 -2.05
N GLY A 44 12.69 -10.12 -0.80
CA GLY A 44 13.56 -10.15 0.39
C GLY A 44 13.90 -8.77 0.98
N ALA A 45 13.40 -7.66 0.41
CA ALA A 45 13.59 -6.32 0.95
C ALA A 45 12.85 -6.06 2.28
N ALA A 46 11.81 -6.86 2.58
CA ALA A 46 11.05 -6.78 3.82
C ALA A 46 10.68 -8.17 4.35
N SER A 47 10.83 -8.36 5.67
CA SER A 47 10.41 -9.61 6.32
C SER A 47 8.88 -9.71 6.46
N GLN A 48 8.36 -10.93 6.60
CA GLN A 48 6.93 -11.15 6.83
C GLN A 48 6.38 -10.42 8.07
N SER A 49 7.16 -10.36 9.16
CA SER A 49 6.77 -9.60 10.36
C SER A 49 6.66 -8.11 10.05
N GLN A 50 7.64 -7.55 9.34
CA GLN A 50 7.65 -6.14 8.95
C GLN A 50 6.49 -5.80 8.00
N VAL A 51 6.24 -6.64 6.98
CA VAL A 51 5.09 -6.48 6.08
C VAL A 51 3.78 -6.53 6.86
N SER A 52 3.61 -7.50 7.76
CA SER A 52 2.38 -7.62 8.57
C SER A 52 2.16 -6.40 9.46
N GLN A 53 3.22 -5.86 10.08
CA GLN A 53 3.14 -4.64 10.89
C GLN A 53 2.76 -3.42 10.05
N PHE A 54 3.30 -3.29 8.83
CA PHE A 54 2.93 -2.19 7.94
C PHE A 54 1.50 -2.32 7.46
N LEU A 55 1.04 -3.51 7.06
CA LEU A 55 -0.34 -3.75 6.66
C LEU A 55 -1.33 -3.47 7.80
N GLY A 56 -0.99 -3.87 9.03
CA GLY A 56 -1.77 -3.54 10.22
C GLY A 56 -1.91 -2.03 10.43
N ARG A 57 -0.81 -1.29 10.35
CA ARG A 57 -0.83 0.19 10.44
C ARG A 57 -1.61 0.83 9.29
N MET A 58 -1.35 0.42 8.06
CA MET A 58 -2.06 0.95 6.87
C MET A 58 -3.56 0.67 6.94
N ARG A 59 -3.97 -0.45 7.54
CA ARG A 59 -5.39 -0.75 7.81
C ARG A 59 -5.98 0.19 8.85
N SER A 60 -5.28 0.43 9.96
CA SER A 60 -5.74 1.40 10.98
C SER A 60 -5.83 2.83 10.44
N GLU A 61 -5.01 3.15 9.44
CA GLU A 61 -4.98 4.45 8.75
C GLU A 61 -6.02 4.56 7.60
N GLY A 62 -6.76 3.49 7.30
CA GLY A 62 -7.77 3.46 6.22
C GLY A 62 -7.18 3.46 4.80
N LEU A 63 -5.92 3.05 4.63
CA LEU A 63 -5.28 2.95 3.33
C LEU A 63 -5.58 1.64 2.63
N VAL A 64 -5.65 0.55 3.40
CA VAL A 64 -5.92 -0.81 2.90
C VAL A 64 -7.07 -1.44 3.66
N LYS A 65 -7.76 -2.34 2.99
CA LYS A 65 -8.80 -3.20 3.56
C LYS A 65 -8.41 -4.67 3.40
N THR A 66 -9.09 -5.51 4.16
CA THR A 66 -8.88 -6.96 4.15
C THR A 66 -10.11 -7.68 3.64
N HIS A 67 -9.90 -8.71 2.84
CA HIS A 67 -10.91 -9.70 2.44
C HIS A 67 -10.38 -11.09 2.81
N LYS A 68 -11.25 -11.96 3.34
CA LYS A 68 -10.85 -13.32 3.74
C LYS A 68 -11.38 -14.32 2.72
N GLU A 69 -10.48 -15.10 2.15
CA GLU A 69 -10.79 -16.17 1.20
C GLU A 69 -10.27 -17.49 1.76
N GLY A 70 -11.20 -18.36 2.19
CA GLY A 70 -10.85 -19.58 2.93
C GLY A 70 -10.10 -19.25 4.23
N GLN A 71 -8.85 -19.69 4.33
CA GLN A 71 -7.97 -19.40 5.47
C GLN A 71 -7.04 -18.19 5.23
N THR A 72 -7.01 -17.66 4.01
CA THR A 72 -6.09 -16.60 3.60
C THR A 72 -6.73 -15.22 3.78
N VAL A 73 -5.94 -14.26 4.27
CA VAL A 73 -6.33 -12.85 4.35
C VAL A 73 -5.63 -12.08 3.24
N ASN A 74 -6.42 -11.58 2.30
CA ASN A 74 -5.99 -10.74 1.19
C ASN A 74 -6.17 -9.27 1.55
N TYR A 75 -5.23 -8.44 1.11
CA TYR A 75 -5.24 -6.99 1.26
C TYR A 75 -5.48 -6.32 -0.08
N SER A 76 -6.21 -5.21 -0.08
CA SER A 76 -6.39 -4.34 -1.25
C SER A 76 -6.42 -2.87 -0.82
N ILE A 77 -6.15 -1.95 -1.74
CA ILE A 77 -6.23 -0.51 -1.44
C ILE A 77 -7.68 -0.13 -1.19
N ASP A 78 -7.93 0.53 -0.05
CA ASP A 78 -9.26 1.03 0.32
C ASP A 78 -9.43 2.50 -0.07
N SER A 79 -8.39 3.32 0.13
CA SER A 79 -8.45 4.76 -0.15
C SER A 79 -8.35 5.06 -1.65
N PRO A 80 -9.40 5.61 -2.29
CA PRO A 80 -9.36 5.96 -3.71
C PRO A 80 -8.34 7.06 -4.02
N LYS A 81 -8.09 7.95 -3.04
CA LYS A 81 -7.08 9.01 -3.17
C LYS A 81 -5.67 8.43 -3.14
N ALA A 82 -5.40 7.51 -2.21
CA ALA A 82 -4.11 6.84 -2.14
C ALA A 82 -3.85 6.05 -3.43
N LYS A 83 -4.86 5.33 -3.94
CA LYS A 83 -4.77 4.61 -5.22
C LYS A 83 -4.33 5.52 -6.37
N LYS A 84 -5.00 6.67 -6.56
CA LYS A 84 -4.64 7.63 -7.62
C LYS A 84 -3.22 8.18 -7.48
N VAL A 85 -2.78 8.48 -6.26
CA VAL A 85 -1.42 9.00 -6.02
C VAL A 85 -0.37 7.93 -6.32
N VAL A 86 -0.60 6.70 -5.84
CA VAL A 86 0.29 5.56 -6.06
C VAL A 86 0.37 5.21 -7.54
N GLU A 87 -0.76 5.18 -8.26
CA GLU A 87 -0.79 4.97 -9.71
C GLU A 87 -0.01 6.04 -10.47
N ALA A 88 -0.13 7.31 -10.08
CA ALA A 88 0.62 8.40 -10.69
C ALA A 88 2.13 8.29 -10.41
N LEU A 89 2.52 8.03 -9.16
CA LEU A 89 3.92 7.81 -8.79
C LEU A 89 4.51 6.61 -9.52
N TYR A 90 3.76 5.51 -9.59
CA TYR A 90 4.17 4.34 -10.34
C TYR A 90 4.35 4.67 -11.82
N ALA A 91 3.42 5.39 -12.45
CA ALA A 91 3.55 5.80 -13.85
C ALA A 91 4.79 6.68 -14.10
N ILE A 92 5.16 7.55 -13.15
CA ILE A 92 6.32 8.45 -13.28
C ILE A 92 7.65 7.73 -13.08
N TYR A 93 7.73 6.81 -12.11
CA TYR A 93 9.00 6.23 -11.65
C TYR A 93 9.20 4.76 -12.05
N CYS A 94 8.14 4.05 -12.42
CA CYS A 94 8.16 2.61 -12.70
C CYS A 94 7.43 2.20 -14.00
N GLY A 95 6.56 3.08 -14.53
CA GLY A 95 5.93 2.94 -15.83
C GLY A 95 6.95 3.23 -16.91
N THR A 96 7.55 2.16 -17.43
CA THR A 96 8.23 2.03 -18.72
C THR A 96 8.56 3.35 -19.44
N ASN A 97 9.83 3.73 -19.34
CA ASN A 97 10.59 3.98 -20.56
C ASN A 97 11.09 2.61 -21.07
#